data_AF-A0AAW9Q124-F1
#
_entry.id   AF-A0AAW9Q124-F1
#
_cell.length_a   1.000
_cell.length_b   1.000
_cell.length_c   1.000
_cell.angle_alpha   90.00
_cell.angle_beta   90.00
_cell.angle_gamma   90.00
#
_symmetry.space_group_name_H-M   'P 1'
#
loop_
_entity.id
_entity.type
_entity.pdbx_description
1 polymer ?
#
loop_
_entity_poly.entity_id
_entity_poly.type
_entity_poly.pdbx_seq_one_letter_code
_entity_poly.pdbx_strand_id
1 'polypeptide(L)'
;MKALSLSQLETWMSFYYDNPQPDLIPRAIFTFHKEGYLTNELTQEPIVFFLSFIFRDNPTKIAEWFSQLNDLSILDRQALVRSLWISNNHQSKEYLAYLSQNGDPEIKMLIDRLLSMSPPEIDKIPIDYPNVLDILWASFIATGSEIYVNRIISALCIENSEDFLVNQIIQKAARWLLIANKKYHERVRLCCSQSMEKSEDVALILQEILTEV
;
A
#
# COMPACT_ATOMS: atom_id res chain seq x y z
N MET A 1 21.02 -11.20 7.04
CA MET A 1 20.05 -11.75 6.06
C MET A 1 20.44 -11.33 4.64
N LYS A 2 20.17 -12.14 3.59
CA LYS A 2 20.43 -11.74 2.19
C LYS A 2 19.23 -10.98 1.59
N ALA A 3 19.45 -9.73 1.20
CA ALA A 3 18.48 -8.88 0.51
C ALA A 3 17.97 -9.49 -0.81
N LEU A 4 16.81 -9.04 -1.29
CA LEU A 4 16.42 -9.17 -2.70
C LEU A 4 17.21 -8.15 -3.54
N SER A 5 17.48 -8.46 -4.82
CA SER A 5 17.87 -7.40 -5.77
C SER A 5 16.68 -6.46 -6.01
N LEU A 6 16.94 -5.23 -6.47
CA LEU A 6 15.89 -4.28 -6.83
C LEU A 6 14.90 -4.87 -7.84
N SER A 7 15.40 -5.50 -8.91
CA SER A 7 14.55 -6.15 -9.91
C SER A 7 13.69 -7.30 -9.34
N GLN A 8 14.22 -8.06 -8.38
CA GLN A 8 13.47 -9.11 -7.70
C GLN A 8 12.39 -8.52 -6.80
N LEU A 9 12.72 -7.45 -6.07
CA LEU A 9 11.78 -6.73 -5.21
C LEU A 9 10.64 -6.13 -6.03
N GLU A 10 10.95 -5.40 -7.11
CA GLU A 10 9.97 -4.80 -8.02
C GLU A 10 9.04 -5.85 -8.63
N THR A 11 9.60 -6.95 -9.16
CA THR A 11 8.79 -8.03 -9.75
C THR A 11 7.89 -8.68 -8.71
N TRP A 12 8.44 -9.00 -7.53
CA TRP A 12 7.70 -9.62 -6.44
C TRP A 12 6.58 -8.72 -5.92
N MET A 13 6.86 -7.44 -5.71
CA MET A 13 5.85 -6.48 -5.29
C MET A 13 4.77 -6.40 -6.35
N SER A 14 5.10 -6.03 -7.59
CA SER A 14 4.11 -5.77 -8.65
C SER A 14 3.11 -6.91 -8.86
N PHE A 15 3.50 -8.16 -8.66
CA PHE A 15 2.62 -9.33 -8.85
C PHE A 15 2.30 -10.08 -7.56
N TYR A 16 2.43 -9.43 -6.39
CA TYR A 16 2.25 -10.11 -5.11
C TYR A 16 0.88 -10.77 -4.97
N TYR A 17 -0.21 -10.08 -5.34
CA TYR A 17 -1.56 -10.66 -5.22
C TYR A 17 -1.79 -11.87 -6.14
N ASP A 18 -1.09 -11.95 -7.27
CA ASP A 18 -1.21 -13.08 -8.22
C ASP A 18 -0.44 -14.31 -7.74
N ASN A 19 0.74 -14.11 -7.12
CA ASN A 19 1.57 -15.17 -6.59
C ASN A 19 2.16 -14.78 -5.23
N PRO A 20 1.38 -14.84 -4.14
CA PRO A 20 1.82 -14.35 -2.84
C PRO A 20 2.96 -15.21 -2.28
N GLN A 21 4.07 -14.55 -1.97
CA GLN A 21 5.25 -15.16 -1.38
C GLN A 21 5.61 -14.47 -0.05
N PRO A 22 4.80 -14.65 1.01
CA PRO A 22 4.98 -13.94 2.28
C PRO A 22 6.33 -14.27 2.96
N ASP A 23 6.95 -15.40 2.66
CA ASP A 23 8.28 -15.75 3.19
C ASP A 23 9.41 -14.83 2.70
N LEU A 24 9.18 -14.05 1.65
CA LEU A 24 10.14 -13.04 1.17
C LEU A 24 10.11 -11.75 1.99
N ILE A 25 9.13 -11.56 2.89
CA ILE A 25 8.92 -10.30 3.61
C ILE A 25 10.15 -9.81 4.37
N PRO A 26 10.85 -10.62 5.20
CA PRO A 26 12.03 -10.11 5.89
C PRO A 26 13.13 -9.65 4.94
N ARG A 27 13.30 -10.36 3.81
CA ARG A 27 14.30 -10.01 2.78
C ARG A 27 13.91 -8.76 2.02
N ALA A 28 12.63 -8.58 1.72
CA ALA A 28 12.09 -7.37 1.08
C ALA A 28 12.23 -6.15 1.98
N ILE A 29 11.88 -6.25 3.27
CA ILE A 29 12.06 -5.20 4.26
C ILE A 29 13.53 -4.81 4.37
N PHE A 30 14.44 -5.79 4.39
CA PHE A 30 15.87 -5.51 4.43
C PHE A 30 16.36 -4.80 3.15
N THR A 31 15.78 -5.08 1.98
CA THR A 31 16.03 -4.29 0.76
C THR A 31 15.49 -2.88 0.90
N PHE A 32 14.24 -2.68 1.36
CA PHE A 32 13.68 -1.33 1.56
C PHE A 32 14.52 -0.47 2.51
N HIS A 33 15.03 -1.07 3.59
CA HIS A 33 15.95 -0.43 4.52
C HIS A 33 17.23 0.03 3.82
N LYS A 34 17.88 -0.86 3.05
CA LYS A 34 19.12 -0.55 2.34
C LYS A 34 18.97 0.58 1.32
N GLU A 35 17.82 0.64 0.67
CA GLU A 35 17.51 1.63 -0.36
C GLU A 35 16.89 2.91 0.22
N GLY A 36 16.64 2.96 1.54
CA GLY A 36 16.05 4.13 2.23
C GLY A 36 14.56 4.34 1.93
N TYR A 37 13.87 3.36 1.36
CA TYR A 37 12.46 3.52 0.95
C TYR A 37 11.50 3.63 2.14
N LEU A 38 11.87 3.07 3.29
CA LEU A 38 11.10 3.16 4.53
C LEU A 38 11.24 4.51 5.24
N THR A 39 12.07 5.43 4.74
CA THR A 39 12.24 6.79 5.30
C THR A 39 12.01 7.90 4.28
N ASN A 40 11.84 7.56 3.01
CA ASN A 40 11.63 8.51 1.93
C ASN A 40 10.15 8.92 1.85
N GLU A 41 9.87 10.22 1.81
CA GLU A 41 8.51 10.78 1.85
C GLU A 41 7.61 10.31 0.70
N LEU A 42 8.18 9.98 -0.47
CA LEU A 42 7.44 9.54 -1.65
C LEU A 42 7.13 8.03 -1.61
N THR A 43 7.98 7.22 -0.97
CA THR A 43 7.85 5.75 -1.04
C THR A 43 7.36 5.12 0.27
N GLN A 44 7.54 5.80 1.40
CA GLN A 44 7.29 5.21 2.72
C GLN A 44 5.82 4.82 2.90
N GLU A 45 4.88 5.73 2.62
CA GLU A 45 3.45 5.47 2.87
C GLU A 45 2.92 4.29 2.01
N PRO A 46 3.11 4.23 0.68
CA PRO A 46 2.72 3.07 -0.10
C PRO A 46 3.30 1.74 0.42
N ILE A 47 4.56 1.72 0.85
CA ILE A 47 5.19 0.53 1.42
C ILE A 47 4.54 0.15 2.77
N VAL A 48 4.26 1.14 3.62
CA VAL A 48 3.58 0.92 4.91
C VAL A 48 2.21 0.28 4.70
N PHE A 49 1.42 0.78 3.76
CA PHE A 49 0.11 0.20 3.44
C PHE A 49 0.26 -1.19 2.80
N PHE A 50 1.17 -1.39 1.85
CA PHE A 50 1.44 -2.71 1.27
C PHE A 50 1.76 -3.76 2.34
N LEU A 51 2.69 -3.45 3.25
CA LEU A 51 3.07 -4.35 4.35
C LEU A 51 1.92 -4.58 5.33
N SER A 52 1.08 -3.57 5.59
CA SER A 52 -0.06 -3.70 6.51
C SER A 52 -1.03 -4.80 6.08
N PHE A 53 -1.29 -4.93 4.77
CA PHE A 53 -2.14 -5.99 4.24
C PHE A 53 -1.49 -7.37 4.38
N ILE A 54 -0.20 -7.47 4.12
CA ILE A 54 0.52 -8.74 4.26
C ILE A 54 0.57 -9.19 5.71
N PHE A 55 0.79 -8.27 6.65
CA PHE A 55 0.74 -8.55 8.09
C PHE A 55 -0.67 -8.95 8.52
N ARG A 56 -1.70 -8.31 7.97
CA ARG A 56 -3.09 -8.64 8.24
C ARG A 56 -3.41 -10.08 7.87
N ASP A 57 -2.95 -10.51 6.69
CA ASP A 57 -3.28 -11.81 6.10
C ASP A 57 -2.33 -12.93 6.57
N ASN A 58 -1.24 -12.60 7.24
CA ASN A 58 -0.25 -13.56 7.78
C ASN A 58 0.04 -13.35 9.28
N PRO A 59 -0.99 -13.31 10.15
CA PRO A 59 -0.83 -12.92 11.55
C PRO A 59 0.13 -13.81 12.34
N THR A 60 0.22 -15.10 11.99
CA THR A 60 1.08 -16.07 12.69
C THR A 60 2.57 -15.90 12.37
N LYS A 61 2.92 -15.17 11.30
CA LYS A 61 4.32 -14.95 10.88
C LYS A 61 4.94 -13.67 11.45
N ILE A 62 4.13 -12.78 12.01
CA ILE A 62 4.56 -11.45 12.50
C ILE A 62 5.73 -11.58 13.47
N ALA A 63 5.60 -12.39 14.52
CA ALA A 63 6.64 -12.52 15.54
C ALA A 63 7.95 -13.07 14.95
N GLU A 64 7.86 -14.04 14.05
CA GLU A 64 9.02 -14.61 13.35
C GLU A 64 9.70 -13.55 12.47
N TRP A 65 8.95 -12.80 11.68
CA TRP A 65 9.50 -11.75 10.81
C TRP A 65 10.20 -10.66 11.60
N PHE A 66 9.54 -10.12 12.63
CA PHE A 66 10.12 -9.04 13.44
C PHE A 66 11.38 -9.48 14.19
N SER A 67 11.47 -10.75 14.61
CA SER A 67 12.70 -11.28 15.25
C SER A 67 13.93 -11.24 14.33
N GLN A 68 13.73 -11.19 13.01
CA GLN A 68 14.80 -11.16 12.03
C GLN A 68 15.19 -9.72 11.59
N LEU A 69 14.53 -8.70 12.15
CA LEU A 69 14.62 -7.30 11.73
C LEU A 69 15.23 -6.39 12.81
N ASN A 70 16.02 -6.96 13.73
CA ASN A 70 16.63 -6.24 14.84
C ASN A 70 17.64 -5.17 14.40
N ASP A 71 18.28 -5.36 13.25
CA ASP A 71 19.33 -4.47 12.73
C ASP A 71 18.81 -3.22 12.00
N LEU A 72 17.49 -3.04 11.93
CA LEU A 72 16.89 -1.89 11.23
C LEU A 72 17.21 -0.56 11.93
N SER A 73 17.13 0.55 11.19
CA SER A 73 17.19 1.87 11.81
C SER A 73 15.93 2.14 12.65
N ILE A 74 15.99 3.13 13.54
CA ILE A 74 14.81 3.49 14.34
C ILE A 74 13.64 3.96 13.47
N LEU A 75 13.92 4.70 12.39
CA LEU A 75 12.91 5.22 11.47
C LEU A 75 12.23 4.08 10.68
N ASP A 76 12.99 3.06 10.28
CA ASP A 76 12.43 1.88 9.62
C ASP A 76 11.54 1.09 10.59
N ARG A 77 11.99 0.91 11.85
CA ARG A 77 11.17 0.28 12.88
C ARG A 77 9.85 1.05 13.10
N GLN A 78 9.88 2.38 13.08
CA GLN A 78 8.66 3.19 13.18
C GLN A 78 7.71 2.97 11.99
N ALA A 79 8.22 2.84 10.76
CA ALA A 79 7.41 2.50 9.60
C ALA A 79 6.78 1.10 9.71
N LEU A 80 7.52 0.10 10.18
CA LEU A 80 7.00 -1.26 10.39
C LEU A 80 5.95 -1.33 11.50
N VAL A 81 6.16 -0.60 12.61
CA VAL A 81 5.16 -0.49 13.69
C VAL A 81 3.86 0.15 13.17
N ARG A 82 3.94 1.17 12.31
CA ARG A 82 2.74 1.74 11.66
C ARG A 82 2.04 0.72 10.77
N SER A 83 2.79 -0.02 9.96
CA SER A 83 2.25 -1.10 9.11
C SER A 83 1.52 -2.15 9.94
N LEU A 84 2.11 -2.54 11.07
CA LEU A 84 1.54 -3.50 12.00
C LEU A 84 0.26 -2.97 12.67
N TRP A 85 0.23 -1.70 13.06
CA TRP A 85 -0.96 -1.06 13.60
C TRP A 85 -2.10 -1.00 12.58
N ILE A 86 -1.82 -0.59 11.34
CA ILE A 86 -2.79 -0.52 10.24
C ILE A 86 -3.41 -1.89 9.93
N SER A 87 -2.63 -2.98 10.07
CA SER A 87 -3.13 -4.34 9.81
C SER A 87 -4.33 -4.76 10.67
N ASN A 88 -4.49 -4.12 11.85
CA ASN A 88 -5.69 -4.16 12.70
C ASN A 88 -6.25 -5.56 13.05
N ASN A 89 -5.43 -6.61 13.10
CA ASN A 89 -5.85 -7.93 13.59
C ASN A 89 -5.45 -8.14 15.07
N HIS A 90 -5.97 -9.20 15.70
CA HIS A 90 -5.71 -9.51 17.11
C HIS A 90 -4.22 -9.70 17.40
N GLN A 91 -3.54 -10.53 16.61
CA GLN A 91 -2.14 -10.86 16.78
C GLN A 91 -1.23 -9.63 16.61
N SER A 92 -1.54 -8.73 15.68
CA SER A 92 -0.82 -7.47 15.50
C SER A 92 -0.95 -6.56 16.71
N LYS A 93 -2.15 -6.47 17.31
CA LYS A 93 -2.38 -5.69 18.53
C LYS A 93 -1.63 -6.28 19.73
N GLU A 94 -1.69 -7.60 19.89
CA GLU A 94 -0.93 -8.31 20.93
C GLU A 94 0.58 -8.11 20.75
N TYR A 95 1.08 -8.20 19.52
CA TYR A 95 2.49 -8.02 19.24
C TYR A 95 2.95 -6.58 19.47
N LEU A 96 2.13 -5.57 19.11
CA LEU A 96 2.38 -4.18 19.47
C LEU A 96 2.41 -3.97 20.99
N ALA A 97 1.48 -4.56 21.74
CA ALA A 97 1.49 -4.49 23.20
C ALA A 97 2.73 -5.16 23.80
N TYR A 98 3.16 -6.29 23.24
CA TYR A 98 4.42 -6.95 23.60
C TYR A 98 5.63 -6.04 23.33
N LEU A 99 5.70 -5.41 22.16
CA LEU A 99 6.78 -4.47 21.82
C LEU A 99 6.78 -3.22 22.71
N SER A 100 5.61 -2.71 23.10
CA SER A 100 5.51 -1.58 24.05
C SER A 100 6.08 -1.91 25.44
N GLN A 101 5.98 -3.17 25.87
CA GLN A 101 6.42 -3.61 27.19
C GLN A 101 7.87 -4.13 27.21
N ASN A 102 8.30 -4.78 26.12
CA ASN A 102 9.55 -5.56 26.07
C ASN A 102 10.50 -5.13 24.94
N GLY A 103 10.05 -4.27 24.04
CA GLY A 103 10.81 -3.82 22.88
C GLY A 103 11.73 -2.63 23.16
N ASP A 104 12.19 -2.01 22.09
CA ASP A 104 13.07 -0.85 22.13
C ASP A 104 12.35 0.37 22.76
N PRO A 105 12.89 0.97 23.85
CA PRO A 105 12.31 2.14 24.49
C PRO A 105 12.12 3.33 23.54
N GLU A 106 12.94 3.47 22.50
CA GLU A 106 12.89 4.60 21.56
C GLU A 106 11.61 4.64 20.71
N ILE A 107 10.99 3.47 20.43
CA ILE A 107 9.72 3.39 19.67
C ILE A 107 8.50 3.24 20.57
N LYS A 108 8.68 3.06 21.89
CA LYS A 108 7.59 2.81 22.84
C LYS A 108 6.52 3.90 22.79
N MET A 109 6.92 5.18 22.81
CA MET A 109 5.97 6.30 22.79
C MET A 109 5.09 6.30 21.52
N LEU A 110 5.67 5.93 20.37
CA LEU A 110 4.91 5.78 19.13
C LEU A 110 3.90 4.63 19.25
N ILE A 111 4.33 3.47 19.73
CA ILE A 111 3.46 2.30 19.90
C ILE A 111 2.29 2.62 20.84
N ASP A 112 2.57 3.23 21.99
CA ASP A 112 1.53 3.58 22.97
C ASP A 112 0.50 4.56 22.38
N ARG A 113 0.97 5.54 21.60
CA ARG A 113 0.08 6.46 20.87
C ARG A 113 -0.79 5.69 19.88
N LEU A 114 -0.21 4.84 19.05
CA LEU A 114 -0.94 4.07 18.05
C LEU A 114 -1.98 3.15 18.70
N LEU A 115 -1.64 2.48 19.80
CA LEU A 115 -2.58 1.61 20.55
C LEU A 115 -3.75 2.39 21.16
N SER A 116 -3.62 3.70 21.37
CA SER A 116 -4.71 4.57 21.84
C SER A 116 -5.65 5.06 20.73
N MET A 117 -5.31 4.79 19.46
CA MET A 117 -6.02 5.25 18.28
C MET A 117 -6.60 4.08 17.47
N SER A 118 -7.66 4.35 16.73
CA SER A 118 -8.14 3.44 15.69
C SER A 118 -7.33 3.60 14.41
N PRO A 119 -6.88 2.51 13.76
CA PRO A 119 -6.25 2.59 12.46
C PRO A 119 -7.22 3.08 11.37
N PRO A 120 -6.70 3.70 10.29
CA PRO A 120 -7.54 4.22 9.22
C PRO A 120 -8.26 3.10 8.46
N GLU A 121 -9.46 3.40 7.96
CA GLU A 121 -10.18 2.54 7.02
C GLU A 121 -9.65 2.79 5.59
N ILE A 122 -8.78 1.90 5.11
CA ILE A 122 -7.96 2.10 3.90
C ILE A 122 -8.83 2.30 2.66
N ASP A 123 -9.93 1.56 2.55
CA ASP A 123 -10.91 1.66 1.46
C ASP A 123 -11.74 2.96 1.52
N LYS A 124 -11.59 3.79 2.56
CA LYS A 124 -12.31 5.06 2.73
C LYS A 124 -11.41 6.29 2.84
N ILE A 125 -10.08 6.14 2.74
CA ILE A 125 -9.14 7.28 2.75
C ILE A 125 -9.51 8.25 1.63
N PRO A 126 -9.86 9.53 1.88
CA PRO A 126 -10.19 10.50 0.82
C PRO A 126 -9.08 10.62 -0.23
N ILE A 127 -9.44 10.82 -1.50
CA ILE A 127 -8.48 11.05 -2.59
C ILE A 127 -8.37 12.56 -2.79
N ASP A 128 -7.69 13.21 -1.85
CA ASP A 128 -7.44 14.65 -1.80
C ASP A 128 -6.02 15.03 -2.22
N TYR A 129 -5.11 14.04 -2.29
CA TYR A 129 -3.73 14.20 -2.77
C TYR A 129 -3.30 13.06 -3.70
N PRO A 130 -2.36 13.31 -4.64
CA PRO A 130 -1.91 12.29 -5.60
C PRO A 130 -1.31 11.03 -4.96
N ASN A 131 -0.62 11.15 -3.84
CA ASN A 131 0.00 10.02 -3.13
C ASN A 131 -1.03 8.99 -2.61
N VAL A 132 -2.29 9.38 -2.46
CA VAL A 132 -3.37 8.44 -2.10
C VAL A 132 -3.55 7.40 -3.20
N LEU A 133 -3.33 7.75 -4.48
CA LEU A 133 -3.38 6.79 -5.58
C LEU A 133 -2.29 5.72 -5.45
N ASP A 134 -1.10 6.09 -4.99
CA ASP A 134 0.00 5.13 -4.74
C ASP A 134 -0.33 4.21 -3.56
N ILE A 135 -0.98 4.73 -2.51
CA ILE A 135 -1.50 3.92 -1.39
C ILE A 135 -2.55 2.93 -1.89
N LEU A 136 -3.51 3.38 -2.71
CA LEU A 136 -4.53 2.51 -3.30
C LEU A 136 -3.91 1.45 -4.22
N TRP A 137 -2.92 1.83 -5.01
CA TRP A 137 -2.18 0.89 -5.86
C TRP A 137 -1.43 -0.15 -5.04
N ALA A 138 -0.68 0.26 -4.02
CA ALA A 138 -0.02 -0.64 -3.08
C ALA A 138 -1.01 -1.60 -2.38
N SER A 139 -2.19 -1.09 -2.03
CA SER A 139 -3.27 -1.87 -1.43
C SER A 139 -3.83 -2.92 -2.41
N PHE A 140 -4.04 -2.53 -3.67
CA PHE A 140 -4.42 -3.46 -4.74
C PHE A 140 -3.34 -4.52 -4.94
N ILE A 141 -2.08 -4.14 -5.06
CA ILE A 141 -0.99 -5.07 -5.32
C ILE A 141 -0.80 -6.07 -4.17
N ALA A 142 -1.06 -5.66 -2.92
CA ALA A 142 -0.99 -6.55 -1.76
C ALA A 142 -2.16 -7.55 -1.68
N THR A 143 -3.36 -7.18 -2.14
CA THR A 143 -4.60 -7.92 -1.87
C THR A 143 -5.30 -8.47 -3.10
N GLY A 144 -5.03 -7.88 -4.26
CA GLY A 144 -5.78 -8.05 -5.49
C GLY A 144 -7.19 -7.48 -5.44
N SER A 145 -7.61 -6.77 -4.38
CA SER A 145 -8.99 -6.33 -4.22
C SER A 145 -9.37 -5.27 -5.24
N GLU A 146 -10.43 -5.54 -6.00
CA GLU A 146 -10.98 -4.64 -7.02
C GLU A 146 -11.49 -3.31 -6.43
N ILE A 147 -11.80 -3.28 -5.13
CA ILE A 147 -12.21 -2.06 -4.44
C ILE A 147 -11.18 -0.95 -4.68
N TYR A 148 -9.90 -1.23 -4.53
CA TYR A 148 -8.86 -0.21 -4.68
C TYR A 148 -8.71 0.28 -6.13
N VAL A 149 -8.85 -0.61 -7.11
CA VAL A 149 -8.86 -0.22 -8.53
C VAL A 149 -10.09 0.62 -8.85
N ASN A 150 -11.26 0.24 -8.36
CA ASN A 150 -12.50 1.00 -8.54
C ASN A 150 -12.41 2.40 -7.90
N ARG A 151 -11.70 2.54 -6.77
CA ARG A 151 -11.41 3.85 -6.18
C ARG A 151 -10.48 4.68 -7.06
N ILE A 152 -9.44 4.09 -7.64
CA ILE A 152 -8.58 4.78 -8.62
C ILE A 152 -9.40 5.22 -9.84
N ILE A 153 -10.30 4.37 -10.35
CA ILE A 153 -11.22 4.73 -11.45
C ILE A 153 -12.12 5.90 -11.06
N SER A 154 -12.66 5.92 -9.83
CA SER A 154 -13.48 7.05 -9.36
C SER A 154 -12.71 8.38 -9.34
N ALA A 155 -11.38 8.34 -9.28
CA ALA A 155 -10.54 9.53 -9.31
C ALA A 155 -10.44 10.18 -10.69
N LEU A 156 -10.87 9.50 -11.78
CA LEU A 156 -10.89 10.06 -13.13
C LEU A 156 -11.86 11.24 -13.30
N CYS A 157 -12.90 11.29 -12.47
CA CYS A 157 -13.95 12.31 -12.51
C CYS A 157 -14.17 12.96 -11.14
N ILE A 158 -13.11 13.14 -10.33
CA ILE A 158 -13.25 13.86 -9.06
C ILE A 158 -13.60 15.34 -9.33
N GLU A 159 -14.71 15.78 -8.73
CA GLU A 159 -15.22 17.15 -8.85
C GLU A 159 -15.04 17.98 -7.56
N ASN A 160 -14.20 17.53 -6.63
CA ASN A 160 -14.15 18.12 -5.28
C ASN A 160 -13.87 19.63 -5.31
N SER A 161 -14.64 20.42 -4.56
CA SER A 161 -14.85 21.85 -4.84
C SER A 161 -13.75 22.80 -4.38
N GLU A 162 -12.69 22.33 -3.73
CA GLU A 162 -11.74 23.21 -3.03
C GLU A 162 -10.45 23.52 -3.80
N ASP A 163 -9.93 22.61 -4.64
CA ASP A 163 -8.71 22.86 -5.43
C ASP A 163 -8.76 22.20 -6.82
N PHE A 164 -9.08 23.01 -7.84
CA PHE A 164 -9.15 22.59 -9.23
C PHE A 164 -7.82 22.07 -9.80
N LEU A 165 -6.68 22.61 -9.35
CA LEU A 165 -5.37 22.19 -9.85
C LEU A 165 -5.00 20.81 -9.29
N VAL A 166 -5.22 20.60 -8.00
CA VAL A 166 -4.98 19.31 -7.34
C VAL A 166 -5.86 18.22 -7.97
N ASN A 167 -7.14 18.49 -8.21
CA ASN A 167 -8.03 17.54 -8.89
C ASN A 167 -7.50 17.12 -10.27
N GLN A 168 -7.04 18.06 -11.09
CA GLN A 168 -6.48 17.73 -12.39
C GLN A 168 -5.21 16.85 -12.30
N ILE A 169 -4.36 17.08 -11.30
CA ILE A 169 -3.17 16.25 -11.07
C ILE A 169 -3.60 14.83 -10.69
N ILE A 170 -4.57 14.70 -9.78
CA ILE A 170 -5.12 13.40 -9.36
C ILE A 170 -5.74 12.65 -10.54
N GLN A 171 -6.58 13.31 -11.34
CA GLN A 171 -7.22 12.70 -12.52
C GLN A 171 -6.17 12.20 -13.53
N LYS A 172 -5.14 13.01 -13.82
CA LYS A 172 -4.04 12.63 -14.72
C LYS A 172 -3.21 11.47 -14.17
N ALA A 173 -2.91 11.48 -12.88
CA ALA A 173 -2.17 10.41 -12.22
C ALA A 173 -2.98 9.10 -12.24
N ALA A 174 -4.28 9.15 -11.97
CA ALA A 174 -5.18 8.00 -12.06
C ALA A 174 -5.22 7.42 -13.49
N ARG A 175 -5.38 8.29 -14.50
CA ARG A 175 -5.33 7.89 -15.93
C ARG A 175 -4.01 7.19 -16.25
N TRP A 176 -2.88 7.80 -15.90
CA TRP A 176 -1.55 7.23 -16.15
C TRP A 176 -1.39 5.87 -15.47
N LEU A 177 -1.80 5.74 -14.21
CA LEU A 177 -1.68 4.50 -13.44
C LEU A 177 -2.47 3.36 -14.09
N LEU A 178 -3.69 3.62 -14.56
CA LEU A 178 -4.52 2.62 -15.25
C LEU A 178 -3.91 2.21 -16.60
N ILE A 179 -3.41 3.16 -17.40
CA ILE A 179 -2.78 2.86 -18.70
C ILE A 179 -1.50 2.04 -18.52
N ALA A 180 -0.64 2.45 -17.58
CA ALA A 180 0.62 1.79 -17.32
C ALA A 180 0.43 0.33 -16.90
N ASN A 181 -0.69 0.00 -16.23
CA ASN A 181 -0.88 -1.29 -15.57
C ASN A 181 -1.92 -2.21 -16.22
N LYS A 182 -2.85 -1.71 -17.05
CA LYS A 182 -3.90 -2.55 -17.67
C LYS A 182 -3.38 -3.73 -18.49
N LYS A 183 -2.17 -3.61 -19.06
CA LYS A 183 -1.54 -4.66 -19.87
C LYS A 183 -0.97 -5.79 -19.01
N TYR A 184 -0.46 -5.44 -17.83
CA TYR A 184 0.21 -6.36 -16.93
C TYR A 184 -0.75 -7.00 -15.93
N HIS A 185 -1.83 -6.29 -15.58
CA HIS A 185 -2.81 -6.72 -14.59
C HIS A 185 -4.18 -6.89 -15.23
N GLU A 186 -4.57 -8.13 -15.53
CA GLU A 186 -5.88 -8.42 -16.14
C GLU A 186 -7.04 -7.88 -15.28
N ARG A 187 -6.93 -7.97 -13.96
CA ARG A 187 -7.95 -7.45 -13.04
C ARG A 187 -8.15 -5.94 -13.20
N VAL A 188 -7.09 -5.16 -13.45
CA VAL A 188 -7.20 -3.72 -13.73
C VAL A 188 -7.98 -3.50 -15.03
N ARG A 189 -7.65 -4.22 -16.09
CA ARG A 189 -8.38 -4.15 -17.38
C ARG A 189 -9.87 -4.48 -17.20
N LEU A 190 -10.19 -5.52 -16.44
CA LEU A 190 -11.57 -5.94 -16.17
C LEU A 190 -12.34 -4.88 -15.37
N CYS A 191 -11.75 -4.32 -14.31
CA CYS A 191 -12.38 -3.24 -13.55
C CYS A 191 -12.67 -2.01 -14.42
N CYS A 192 -11.74 -1.63 -15.32
CA CYS A 192 -11.97 -0.58 -16.30
C CYS A 192 -13.16 -0.92 -17.20
N SER A 193 -13.19 -2.11 -17.81
CA SER A 193 -14.30 -2.51 -18.70
C SER A 193 -15.66 -2.50 -17.98
N GLN A 194 -15.73 -3.04 -16.76
CA GLN A 194 -16.96 -3.09 -15.97
C GLN A 194 -17.42 -1.71 -15.48
N SER A 195 -16.50 -0.77 -15.27
CA SER A 195 -16.84 0.57 -14.78
C SER A 195 -17.40 1.48 -15.87
N MET A 196 -17.18 1.16 -17.16
CA MET A 196 -17.81 1.88 -18.28
C MET A 196 -19.34 1.82 -18.24
N GLU A 197 -19.91 0.76 -17.67
CA GLU A 197 -21.38 0.61 -17.58
C GLU A 197 -22.01 1.48 -16.48
N LYS A 198 -21.20 2.12 -15.63
CA LYS A 198 -21.66 2.78 -14.39
C LYS A 198 -21.78 4.30 -14.50
N SER A 199 -21.07 4.94 -15.43
CA SER A 199 -21.06 6.40 -15.63
C SER A 199 -20.65 6.74 -17.05
N GLU A 200 -21.43 7.56 -17.75
CA GLU A 200 -21.14 8.00 -19.12
C GLU A 200 -19.85 8.83 -19.20
N ASP A 201 -19.64 9.75 -18.24
CA ASP A 201 -18.43 10.60 -18.20
C ASP A 201 -17.16 9.77 -18.00
N VAL A 202 -17.21 8.79 -17.09
CA VAL A 202 -16.11 7.86 -16.84
C VAL A 202 -15.92 6.91 -18.03
N ALA A 203 -17.00 6.50 -18.70
CA ALA A 203 -16.95 5.55 -19.81
C ALA A 203 -16.10 6.05 -20.98
N LEU A 204 -16.23 7.33 -21.36
CA LEU A 204 -15.44 7.92 -22.44
C LEU A 204 -13.93 7.87 -22.12
N ILE A 205 -13.56 8.27 -20.90
CA ILE A 205 -12.16 8.24 -20.45
C ILE A 205 -11.63 6.80 -20.42
N LEU A 206 -12.44 5.86 -19.91
CA LEU A 206 -12.04 4.45 -19.84
C LEU A 206 -11.91 3.80 -21.22
N GLN A 207 -12.71 4.22 -22.21
CA GLN A 207 -12.58 3.74 -23.59
C GLN A 207 -11.22 4.14 -24.19
N GLU A 208 -10.81 5.40 -23.99
CA GLU A 208 -9.47 5.87 -24.38
C GLU A 208 -8.39 5.07 -23.65
N ILE A 209 -8.50 4.96 -22.33
CA ILE A 209 -7.55 4.21 -21.50
C ILE A 209 -7.41 2.78 -22.02
N LEU A 210 -8.50 2.09 -22.39
CA LEU A 210 -8.45 0.70 -22.83
C LEU A 210 -7.87 0.52 -24.24
N THR A 211 -7.97 1.53 -25.10
CA THR A 211 -7.48 1.48 -26.50
C THR A 211 -6.04 1.99 -26.66
N GLU A 212 -5.51 2.76 -25.71
CA GLU A 212 -4.14 3.28 -25.75
C GLU A 212 -3.08 2.16 -25.69
N VAL A 213 -2.06 2.18 -26.55
CA VAL A 213 -1.06 1.08 -26.68
C VAL A 213 0.16 1.30 -25.80
#